data_AF-A0A962LCK1-F1
#
_entry.id   AF-A0A962LCK1-F1
#
_cell.length_a   1.000
_cell.length_b   1.000
_cell.length_c   1.000
_cell.angle_alpha   90.00
_cell.angle_beta   90.00
_cell.angle_gamma   90.00
#
_symmetry.space_group_name_H-M   'P 1'
#
loop_
_entity.id
_entity.type
_entity.pdbx_description
1 polymer ?
#
loop_
_entity_poly.entity_id
_entity_poly.type
_entity_poly.pdbx_seq_one_letter_code
_entity_poly.pdbx_strand_id
1 'polypeptide(L)'
;MAKSIDGEFINPLEHFTFFSSYRQLADRNILSEDFRCGFSRIAPWWPWMRMGQSGVTGYVFGRMHSIKTNSGFDDISPNVLSYTEKHHPDFLEACTDWDDGFPIGTWEAFAREVPPEV
;
A
#
# COMPACT_ATOMS: atom_id res chain seq x y z
N MET A 1 2.03 19.67 17.10
CA MET A 1 0.98 19.27 16.13
C MET A 1 1.62 19.01 14.79
N ALA A 2 0.93 18.35 13.88
CA ALA A 2 1.51 17.43 12.91
C ALA A 2 1.49 17.97 11.49
N LYS A 3 2.48 18.79 11.17
CA LYS A 3 2.63 19.30 9.82
C LYS A 3 2.92 18.18 8.82
N SER A 4 2.50 18.28 7.58
CA SER A 4 3.07 17.52 6.48
C SER A 4 3.75 18.51 5.53
N ILE A 5 4.92 18.15 4.99
CA ILE A 5 5.60 18.98 3.98
C ILE A 5 4.78 18.82 2.70
N ASP A 6 3.86 19.75 2.51
CA ASP A 6 3.04 19.81 1.32
C ASP A 6 3.43 21.10 0.64
N GLY A 7 4.33 21.01 -0.35
CA GLY A 7 4.36 22.04 -1.37
C GLY A 7 3.02 22.04 -2.13
N GLU A 8 2.80 23.00 -3.02
CA GLU A 8 1.57 23.08 -3.84
C GLU A 8 1.27 21.78 -4.62
N PHE A 9 2.29 20.95 -4.85
CA PHE A 9 2.19 19.70 -5.60
C PHE A 9 2.77 18.52 -4.82
N ILE A 10 2.10 17.37 -4.94
CA ILE A 10 2.69 16.06 -4.63
C ILE A 10 3.33 15.48 -5.88
N ASN A 11 4.53 14.94 -5.76
CA ASN A 11 5.28 14.35 -6.87
C ASN A 11 5.90 13.00 -6.48
N PRO A 12 5.07 11.98 -6.20
CA PRO A 12 5.59 10.65 -5.90
C PRO A 12 6.25 10.04 -7.14
N LEU A 13 7.40 9.40 -6.92
CA LEU A 13 8.06 8.54 -7.90
C LEU A 13 7.90 7.09 -7.46
N GLU A 14 7.39 6.25 -8.35
CA GLU A 14 7.04 4.86 -8.05
C GLU A 14 7.64 3.93 -9.11
N HIS A 15 8.44 2.96 -8.66
CA HIS A 15 9.16 2.02 -9.50
C HIS A 15 8.74 0.60 -9.15
N PHE A 16 8.20 -0.12 -10.14
CA PHE A 16 7.77 -1.50 -10.00
C PHE A 16 8.65 -2.42 -10.84
N THR A 17 9.06 -3.54 -10.24
CA THR A 17 9.82 -4.58 -10.93
C THR A 17 9.13 -5.91 -10.70
N PHE A 18 8.62 -6.53 -11.76
CA PHE A 18 7.94 -7.82 -11.70
C PHE A 18 8.85 -8.95 -12.20
N PHE A 19 8.83 -10.06 -11.47
CA PHE A 19 9.52 -11.30 -11.81
C PHE A 19 8.51 -12.44 -11.84
N SER A 20 8.34 -13.05 -13.01
CA SER A 20 7.44 -14.18 -13.21
C SER A 20 8.17 -15.32 -13.92
N SER A 21 7.65 -16.54 -13.78
CA SER A 21 8.17 -17.69 -14.52
C SER A 21 7.69 -17.65 -15.97
N TYR A 22 8.62 -17.59 -16.93
CA TYR A 22 8.27 -17.69 -18.35
C TYR A 22 7.48 -18.97 -18.66
N ARG A 23 7.85 -20.10 -18.04
CA ARG A 23 7.15 -21.38 -18.24
C ARG A 23 5.68 -21.30 -17.85
N GLN A 24 5.39 -20.66 -16.71
CA GLN A 24 4.01 -20.50 -16.25
C GLN A 24 3.25 -19.50 -17.14
N LEU A 25 3.89 -18.38 -17.47
CA LEU A 25 3.29 -17.35 -18.33
C LEU A 25 2.94 -17.87 -19.73
N ALA A 26 3.72 -18.83 -20.25
CA ALA A 26 3.46 -19.44 -21.55
C ALA A 26 2.41 -20.56 -21.53
N ASP A 27 2.01 -21.06 -20.35
CA ASP A 27 1.04 -22.15 -20.22
C ASP A 27 -0.39 -21.60 -20.22
N ARG A 28 -1.12 -21.85 -21.31
CA ARG A 28 -2.51 -21.39 -21.48
C ARG A 28 -3.51 -22.01 -20.51
N ASN A 29 -3.12 -23.05 -19.76
CA ASN A 29 -3.98 -23.64 -18.74
C ASN A 29 -3.86 -22.92 -17.39
N ILE A 30 -2.87 -22.03 -17.22
CA ILE A 30 -2.70 -21.20 -16.04
C ILE A 30 -3.43 -19.88 -16.28
N LEU A 31 -4.51 -19.64 -15.54
CA LEU A 31 -5.31 -18.42 -15.68
C LEU A 31 -4.63 -17.18 -15.10
N SER A 32 -3.73 -17.37 -14.13
CA SER A 32 -3.17 -16.31 -13.32
C SER A 32 -1.85 -16.78 -12.69
N GLU A 33 -0.73 -16.53 -13.36
CA GLU A 33 0.60 -16.98 -12.94
C GLU A 33 1.14 -16.23 -11.73
N ASP A 34 2.02 -16.86 -10.96
CA ASP A 34 2.65 -16.21 -9.81
C ASP A 34 3.67 -15.15 -10.26
N PHE A 35 3.79 -14.08 -9.47
CA PHE A 35 4.87 -13.13 -9.60
C PHE A 35 5.42 -12.71 -8.25
N ARG A 36 6.67 -12.27 -8.26
CA ARG A 36 7.28 -11.49 -7.18
C ARG A 36 7.52 -10.09 -7.69
N CYS A 37 7.21 -9.10 -6.88
CA CYS A 37 7.39 -7.70 -7.25
C CYS A 37 8.21 -6.95 -6.22
N GLY A 38 9.14 -6.14 -6.70
CA GLY A 38 9.77 -5.08 -5.93
C GLY A 38 9.04 -3.78 -6.22
N PHE A 39 8.65 -3.05 -5.18
CA PHE A 39 8.08 -1.71 -5.30
C PHE A 39 8.97 -0.74 -4.51
N SER A 40 9.54 0.23 -5.20
CA SER A 40 10.28 1.32 -4.57
C SER A 40 9.55 2.64 -4.79
N ARG A 41 9.49 3.48 -3.75
CA ARG A 41 8.80 4.76 -3.80
C ARG A 41 9.67 5.87 -3.21
N ILE A 42 9.70 7.02 -3.85
CA ILE A 42 10.18 8.29 -3.26
C ILE A 42 9.00 9.26 -3.27
N ALA A 43 8.60 9.76 -2.10
CA ALA A 43 7.45 10.67 -2.00
C ALA A 43 7.63 11.66 -0.83
N PRO A 44 6.84 12.75 -0.79
CA PRO A 44 6.72 13.57 0.41
C PRO A 44 6.35 12.71 1.63
N TRP A 45 6.62 13.24 2.81
CA TRP A 45 6.22 12.57 4.06
C TRP A 45 4.72 12.29 4.06
N TRP A 46 4.33 11.09 4.49
CA TRP A 46 2.91 10.80 4.64
C TRP A 46 2.32 11.68 5.74
N PRO A 47 1.02 12.02 5.64
CA PRO A 47 0.42 12.95 6.59
C PRO A 47 0.50 12.48 8.06
N TRP A 48 0.35 11.18 8.30
CA TRP A 48 0.47 10.60 9.65
C TRP A 48 1.89 10.62 10.22
N MET A 49 2.92 10.92 9.42
CA MET A 49 4.30 11.05 9.88
C MET A 49 4.58 12.40 10.56
N ARG A 50 3.71 13.40 10.38
CA ARG A 50 3.73 14.66 11.16
C ARG A 50 5.04 15.49 11.00
N MET A 51 5.63 15.49 9.80
CA MET A 51 6.99 16.00 9.53
C MET A 51 7.14 17.48 9.11
N GLY A 52 6.10 18.24 8.79
CA GLY A 52 6.26 19.56 8.16
C GLY A 52 6.73 20.74 9.03
N GLN A 53 6.84 20.58 10.36
CA GLN A 53 7.50 21.51 11.29
C GLN A 53 8.78 20.91 11.86
N SER A 54 9.16 19.72 11.42
CA SER A 54 10.29 19.00 12.00
C SER A 54 11.63 19.71 11.75
N GLY A 55 11.68 20.66 10.81
CA GLY A 55 12.92 21.25 10.30
C GLY A 55 13.71 20.29 9.40
N VAL A 56 13.16 19.09 9.11
CA VAL A 56 13.77 18.10 8.23
C VAL A 56 13.24 18.29 6.81
N THR A 57 14.10 18.80 5.93
CA THR A 57 13.84 18.80 4.49
C THR A 57 14.20 17.43 3.92
N GLY A 58 13.24 16.75 3.31
CA GLY A 58 13.50 15.43 2.73
C GLY A 58 12.25 14.74 2.18
N TYR A 59 12.47 13.52 1.70
CA TYR A 59 11.47 12.62 1.15
C TYR A 59 11.53 11.27 1.86
N VAL A 60 10.42 10.54 1.86
CA VAL A 60 10.39 9.15 2.29
C VAL A 60 10.80 8.26 1.13
N PHE A 61 11.82 7.43 1.36
CA PHE A 61 12.12 6.29 0.50
C PHE A 61 11.51 5.03 1.09
N GLY A 62 10.56 4.44 0.36
CA GLY A 62 9.95 3.15 0.68
C GLY A 62 10.54 2.06 -0.19
N ARG A 63 10.92 0.93 0.41
CA ARG A 63 11.24 -0.31 -0.29
C ARG A 63 10.31 -1.41 0.16
N MET A 64 9.52 -1.92 -0.77
CA MET A 64 8.45 -2.88 -0.53
C MET A 64 8.68 -4.12 -1.37
N HIS A 65 8.19 -5.24 -0.83
CA HIS A 65 8.20 -6.55 -1.49
C HIS A 65 6.76 -7.02 -1.58
N SER A 66 6.35 -7.44 -2.78
CA SER A 66 5.02 -7.98 -3.02
C SER A 66 5.13 -9.39 -3.58
N ILE A 67 4.19 -10.23 -3.18
CA ILE A 67 3.95 -11.54 -3.77
C ILE A 67 2.51 -11.54 -4.28
N LYS A 68 2.25 -12.30 -5.34
CA LYS A 68 0.88 -12.60 -5.73
C LYS A 68 0.29 -13.63 -4.76
N THR A 69 -0.93 -13.42 -4.31
CA THR A 69 -1.68 -14.36 -3.47
C THR A 69 -2.65 -15.16 -4.34
N ASN A 70 -2.34 -16.43 -4.59
CA ASN A 70 -3.13 -17.34 -5.42
C ASN A 70 -3.63 -18.57 -4.63
N SER A 71 -3.10 -18.83 -3.44
CA SER A 71 -3.35 -20.00 -2.60
C SER A 71 -4.23 -19.69 -1.37
N GLY A 72 -4.92 -18.55 -1.37
CA GLY A 72 -5.76 -18.12 -0.24
C GLY A 72 -4.94 -17.89 1.03
N PHE A 73 -5.38 -18.44 2.16
CA PHE A 73 -4.71 -18.25 3.46
C PHE A 73 -3.32 -18.87 3.56
N ASP A 74 -2.98 -19.83 2.68
CA ASP A 74 -1.65 -20.45 2.65
C ASP A 74 -0.54 -19.45 2.25
N ASP A 75 -0.90 -18.34 1.58
CA ASP A 75 0.05 -17.28 1.23
C ASP A 75 0.26 -16.25 2.37
N ILE A 76 -0.51 -16.36 3.46
CA ILE A 76 -0.41 -15.47 4.62
C ILE A 76 0.61 -16.05 5.62
N SER A 77 1.43 -15.18 6.22
CA SER A 77 2.34 -15.62 7.29
C SER A 77 1.54 -16.29 8.42
N PRO A 78 1.92 -17.50 8.89
CA PRO A 78 1.17 -18.22 9.92
C PRO A 78 0.96 -17.42 11.21
N ASN A 79 1.92 -16.56 11.57
CA ASN A 79 1.81 -15.69 12.74
C ASN A 79 0.75 -14.60 12.55
N VAL A 80 0.64 -14.04 11.34
CA VAL A 80 -0.38 -13.04 11.01
C VAL A 80 -1.75 -13.69 10.97
N LEU A 81 -1.88 -14.86 10.34
CA LEU A 81 -3.13 -15.61 10.28
C LEU A 81 -3.62 -15.96 11.69
N SER A 82 -2.76 -16.57 12.52
CA SER A 82 -3.11 -16.95 13.90
C SER A 82 -3.53 -15.76 14.76
N TYR A 83 -2.87 -14.61 14.60
CA TYR A 83 -3.24 -13.39 15.31
C TYR A 83 -4.61 -12.87 14.83
N THR A 84 -4.84 -12.88 13.52
CA THR A 84 -6.08 -12.42 12.90
C THR A 84 -7.25 -13.30 13.31
N GLU A 85 -7.13 -14.62 13.24
CA GLU A 85 -8.16 -15.57 13.70
C GLU A 85 -8.56 -15.33 15.17
N LYS A 86 -7.60 -14.99 16.02
CA LYS A 86 -7.85 -14.77 17.45
C LYS A 86 -8.47 -13.41 17.77
N HIS A 87 -8.08 -12.36 17.04
CA HIS A 87 -8.36 -10.98 17.44
C HIS A 87 -9.29 -10.24 16.47
N HIS A 88 -9.28 -10.60 15.19
CA HIS A 88 -10.01 -9.95 14.10
C HIS A 88 -10.47 -10.98 13.04
N PRO A 89 -11.24 -12.03 13.43
CA PRO A 89 -11.67 -13.07 12.48
C PRO A 89 -12.55 -12.53 11.36
N ASP A 90 -13.22 -11.39 11.59
CA ASP A 90 -13.99 -10.65 10.59
C ASP A 90 -13.17 -10.22 9.37
N PHE A 91 -11.85 -10.03 9.51
CA PHE A 91 -10.96 -9.70 8.39
C PHE A 91 -10.69 -10.87 7.44
N LEU A 92 -11.08 -12.09 7.82
CA LEU A 92 -10.95 -13.29 6.99
C LEU A 92 -12.20 -13.57 6.16
N GLU A 93 -13.28 -12.81 6.39
CA GLU A 93 -14.51 -12.90 5.63
C GLU A 93 -14.50 -11.94 4.44
N ALA A 94 -15.25 -12.29 3.38
CA ALA A 94 -15.41 -11.39 2.25
C ALA A 94 -16.17 -10.13 2.69
N CYS A 95 -15.66 -8.95 2.34
CA CYS A 95 -16.38 -7.70 2.54
C CYS A 95 -17.66 -7.70 1.66
N THR A 96 -18.83 -7.52 2.29
CA THR A 96 -20.15 -7.60 1.63
C THR A 96 -20.87 -6.27 1.56
N ASP A 97 -20.32 -5.25 2.22
CA ASP A 97 -20.88 -3.92 2.39
C ASP A 97 -19.98 -2.83 1.78
N TRP A 98 -19.02 -3.23 0.94
CA TRP A 98 -18.16 -2.28 0.24
C TRP A 98 -18.99 -1.42 -0.72
N ASP A 99 -19.09 -0.13 -0.40
CA ASP A 99 -19.55 0.89 -1.34
C ASP A 99 -18.38 1.20 -2.29
N ASP A 100 -18.51 0.80 -3.56
CA ASP A 100 -17.50 1.03 -4.60
C ASP A 100 -17.08 2.50 -4.70
N GLY A 101 -17.92 3.42 -4.22
CA GLY A 101 -17.56 4.81 -3.92
C GLY A 101 -16.78 5.52 -5.03
N PHE A 102 -16.03 6.55 -4.65
CA PHE A 102 -14.98 7.13 -5.49
C PHE A 102 -13.69 7.07 -4.68
N PRO A 103 -12.71 6.23 -5.06
CA PRO A 103 -11.49 6.09 -4.29
C PRO A 103 -10.79 7.44 -4.20
N ILE A 104 -10.50 7.86 -2.97
CA ILE A 104 -9.70 9.06 -2.70
C ILE A 104 -8.31 8.60 -2.30
N GLY A 105 -7.29 9.23 -2.88
CA GLY A 105 -5.92 8.99 -2.45
C GLY A 105 -5.66 9.56 -1.06
N THR A 106 -4.56 9.13 -0.46
CA THR A 106 -4.18 9.50 0.91
C THR A 106 -4.05 11.01 1.11
N TRP A 107 -3.48 11.72 0.13
CA TRP A 107 -3.28 13.16 0.24
C TRP A 107 -4.58 13.92 -0.03
N GLU A 108 -5.44 13.44 -0.93
CA GLU A 108 -6.77 14.02 -1.15
C GLU A 108 -7.65 13.87 0.10
N ALA A 109 -7.64 12.70 0.73
CA ALA A 109 -8.33 12.47 1.99
C ALA A 109 -7.81 13.42 3.10
N PHE A 110 -6.48 13.52 3.23
CA PHE A 110 -5.87 14.40 4.22
C PHE A 110 -6.21 15.87 3.99
N ALA A 111 -6.06 16.38 2.78
CA ALA A 111 -6.35 17.79 2.45
C ALA A 111 -7.84 18.15 2.66
N ARG A 112 -8.75 17.17 2.50
CA ARG A 112 -10.18 17.35 2.77
C ARG A 112 -10.48 17.39 4.27
N GLU A 113 -9.83 16.53 5.05
CA GLU A 113 -10.17 16.29 6.45
C GLU A 113 -9.37 17.14 7.44
N VAL A 114 -8.20 17.62 7.01
CA VAL A 114 -7.27 18.37 7.85
C VAL A 114 -7.10 19.78 7.28
N PRO A 115 -7.48 20.83 8.04
CA PRO A 115 -7.28 22.21 7.61
C PRO A 115 -5.80 22.52 7.33
N PRO A 116 -5.50 23.37 6.33
CA PRO A 116 -4.14 23.86 6.10
C PRO A 116 -3.58 24.53 7.34
N GLU A 117 -2.29 24.33 7.57
CA GLU A 117 -1.61 24.90 8.72
C GLU A 117 -1.18 26.33 8.43
N VAL A 118 -1.36 27.21 9.41
CA VAL A 118 -0.97 28.63 9.36
C VAL A 118 0.47 28.84 9.82
#